data_AF-A0AAD2A9R5-F1
#
_entry.id   AF-A0AAD2A9R5-F1
#
_cell.length_a   1.000
_cell.length_b   1.000
_cell.length_c   1.000
_cell.angle_alpha   90.00
_cell.angle_beta   90.00
_cell.angle_gamma   90.00
#
_symmetry.space_group_name_H-M   'P 1'
#
loop_
_entity.id
_entity.type
_entity.pdbx_description
1 polymer ?
#
loop_
_entity_poly.entity_id
_entity_poly.type
_entity_poly.pdbx_seq_one_letter_code
_entity_poly.pdbx_strand_id
1 'polypeptide(L)'
;MGGLTVFSDGVQALIEKGHRKITPFFIPYAITNMGSALLGIDLGLMGPNYSISTACATSNYFFYAAANHFVYFYGYGYFKRLYLEMTGSKPIGTKANLVLAAATGACTAVM
;
A
#
# COMPACT_ATOMS: atom_id res chain seq x y z
N MET A 1 10.89 3.55 12.51
CA MET A 1 9.46 3.27 12.60
C MET A 1 8.77 4.49 13.19
N GLY A 2 7.73 5.01 12.54
CA GLY A 2 6.88 6.08 13.12
C GLY A 2 5.89 5.51 14.14
N GLY A 3 5.29 6.35 14.98
CA GLY A 3 4.23 5.95 15.93
C GLY A 3 4.69 5.26 17.22
N LEU A 4 6.00 5.04 17.40
CA LEU A 4 6.53 4.32 18.56
C LEU A 4 6.38 5.09 19.89
N THR A 5 6.50 6.42 19.86
CA THR A 5 6.26 7.27 21.02
C THR A 5 4.81 7.17 21.49
N VAL A 6 3.87 7.33 20.55
CA VAL A 6 2.42 7.17 20.81
C VAL A 6 2.12 5.79 21.38
N PHE A 7 2.73 4.74 20.82
CA PHE A 7 2.58 3.38 21.32
C PHE A 7 3.09 3.25 22.76
N SER A 8 4.31 3.74 23.04
CA SER A 8 4.90 3.72 24.39
C SER A 8 4.04 4.47 25.41
N ASP A 9 3.59 5.67 25.07
CA ASP A 9 2.76 6.51 25.94
C ASP A 9 1.40 5.86 26.20
N GLY A 10 0.81 5.22 25.17
CA GLY A 10 -0.45 4.50 25.33
C GLY A 10 -0.33 3.24 26.18
N VAL A 11 0.78 2.50 26.07
CA VAL A 11 1.08 1.36 26.96
C VAL A 11 1.27 1.85 28.40
N GLN A 12 2.01 2.94 28.61
CA GLN A 12 2.19 3.52 29.94
C GLN A 12 0.84 3.97 30.54
N ALA A 13 0.01 4.67 29.75
CA ALA A 13 -1.32 5.09 30.18
C ALA A 13 -2.24 3.90 30.51
N LEU A 14 -2.12 2.79 29.78
CA LEU A 14 -2.86 1.56 30.06
C LEU A 14 -2.47 0.96 31.41
N ILE A 15 -1.17 0.89 31.70
CA ILE A 15 -0.64 0.33 32.95
C ILE A 15 -1.01 1.21 34.14
N GLU A 16 -0.83 2.53 34.03
CA GLU A 16 -1.03 3.45 35.15
C GLU A 16 -2.50 3.80 35.42
N LYS A 17 -3.32 3.91 34.37
CA LYS A 17 -4.66 4.53 34.44
C LYS A 17 -5.78 3.63 33.89
N GLY A 18 -5.44 2.45 33.40
CA GLY A 18 -6.37 1.47 32.87
C GLY A 18 -6.92 1.81 31.48
N HIS A 19 -7.66 0.85 30.93
CA HIS A 19 -8.20 0.87 29.57
C HIS A 19 -9.10 2.08 29.24
N ARG A 20 -9.71 2.73 30.24
CA ARG A 20 -10.57 3.91 30.05
C ARG A 20 -9.80 5.15 29.56
N LYS A 21 -8.47 5.16 29.66
CA LYS A 21 -7.62 6.27 29.19
C LYS A 21 -7.03 6.06 27.80
N ILE A 22 -7.24 4.90 27.17
CA ILE A 22 -6.87 4.70 25.77
C ILE A 22 -7.90 5.40 24.88
N THR A 23 -7.42 6.31 24.04
CA THR A 23 -8.26 6.96 23.03
C THR A 23 -8.59 6.00 21.87
N PRO A 24 -9.80 6.06 21.29
CA PRO A 24 -10.12 5.31 20.07
C PRO A 24 -9.15 5.59 18.90
N PHE A 25 -8.47 6.75 18.91
CA PHE A 25 -7.47 7.13 17.91
C PHE A 25 -6.06 6.59 18.20
N PHE A 26 -5.87 5.82 19.27
CA PHE A 26 -4.57 5.28 19.64
C PHE A 26 -3.96 4.44 18.51
N ILE A 27 -4.76 3.52 17.96
CA ILE A 27 -4.32 2.64 16.86
C ILE A 27 -4.03 3.45 15.59
N PRO A 28 -4.93 4.33 15.10
CA PRO A 28 -4.60 5.23 14.00
C PRO A 28 -3.29 6.01 14.20
N TYR A 29 -3.02 6.57 15.38
CA TYR A 29 -1.79 7.31 15.62
C TYR A 29 -0.53 6.44 15.81
N ALA A 30 -0.69 5.17 16.18
CA ALA A 30 0.43 4.25 16.39
C ALA A 30 0.85 3.49 15.12
N ILE A 31 -0.05 3.25 14.17
CA ILE A 31 0.28 2.51 12.95
C ILE A 31 1.17 3.36 12.03
N THR A 32 2.22 2.75 11.50
CA THR A 32 3.28 3.40 10.72
C THR A 32 2.83 3.97 9.37
N ASN A 33 1.73 3.46 8.78
CA ASN A 33 1.19 3.93 7.51
C ASN A 33 0.24 5.13 7.64
N MET A 34 -0.05 5.59 8.86
CA MET A 34 -1.04 6.64 9.06
C MET A 34 -0.55 7.99 8.54
N GLY A 35 0.75 8.28 8.62
CA GLY A 35 1.32 9.51 8.08
C GLY A 35 1.06 9.68 6.58
N SER A 36 1.27 8.61 5.80
CA SER A 36 0.95 8.61 4.37
C SER A 36 -0.56 8.52 4.10
N ALA A 37 -1.35 7.92 4.99
CA ALA A 37 -2.81 7.89 4.88
C ALA A 37 -3.42 9.28 5.01
N LEU A 38 -2.96 10.09 5.99
CA LEU A 38 -3.44 11.46 6.18
C LEU A 38 -3.18 12.33 4.95
N LEU A 39 -1.96 12.27 4.41
CA LEU A 39 -1.62 12.95 3.16
C LEU A 39 -2.47 12.46 1.99
N GLY A 40 -2.74 11.15 1.92
CA GLY A 40 -3.61 10.58 0.90
C GLY A 40 -5.05 11.07 0.99
N ILE A 41 -5.59 11.20 2.21
CA ILE A 41 -6.93 11.75 2.47
C ILE A 41 -6.97 13.23 2.06
N ASP A 42 -5.98 14.02 2.49
CA ASP A 42 -5.91 15.47 2.21
C ASP A 42 -5.76 15.76 0.70
N LEU A 43 -5.02 14.92 -0.01
CA LEU A 43 -4.78 15.05 -1.46
C LEU A 43 -5.81 14.29 -2.32
N GLY A 44 -6.73 13.54 -1.72
CA GLY A 44 -7.71 12.71 -2.45
C GLY A 44 -7.11 11.52 -3.20
N LEU A 45 -5.93 11.03 -2.79
CA LEU A 45 -5.28 9.87 -3.39
C LEU A 45 -5.97 8.58 -2.92
N MET A 46 -6.63 7.89 -3.85
CA MET A 46 -7.33 6.61 -3.60
C MET A 46 -6.48 5.37 -3.93
N GLY A 47 -5.19 5.55 -4.16
CA GLY A 47 -4.25 4.46 -4.44
C GLY A 47 -3.93 3.62 -3.20
N PRO A 48 -3.22 2.48 -3.38
CA PRO A 48 -2.76 1.68 -2.26
C PRO A 48 -1.76 2.45 -1.38
N ASN A 49 -1.92 2.35 -0.07
CA ASN A 49 -1.05 3.00 0.92
C ASN A 49 -0.08 1.99 1.54
N TYR A 50 1.22 2.13 1.26
CA TYR A 50 2.27 1.22 1.74
C TYR A 50 3.13 1.86 2.84
N SER A 51 3.48 1.06 3.85
CA SER A 51 4.46 1.41 4.88
C SER A 51 5.57 0.36 4.91
N ILE A 52 6.52 0.47 3.99
CA ILE A 52 7.64 -0.48 3.90
C ILE A 52 8.74 -0.06 4.89
N SER A 53 9.40 -1.01 5.53
CA SER A 53 10.53 -0.73 6.40
C SER A 53 11.67 -1.71 6.17
N THR A 54 12.81 -1.17 5.76
CA THR A 54 14.08 -1.88 5.55
C THR A 54 15.22 -1.11 6.24
N ALA A 55 14.93 -0.55 7.42
CA ALA A 55 15.83 0.30 8.18
C ALA A 55 16.43 1.44 7.33
N CYS A 56 17.76 1.53 7.20
CA CYS A 56 18.44 2.58 6.45
C CYS A 56 18.13 2.55 4.94
N ALA A 57 17.76 1.39 4.39
CA ALA A 57 17.40 1.25 2.99
C ALA A 57 15.93 1.58 2.70
N THR A 58 15.16 2.01 3.71
CA THR A 58 13.71 2.24 3.57
C THR A 58 13.41 3.25 2.46
N SER A 59 14.13 4.37 2.43
CA SER A 59 13.93 5.41 1.40
C SER A 59 14.17 4.86 -0.01
N ASN A 60 15.32 4.20 -0.22
CA ASN A 60 15.68 3.64 -1.52
C ASN A 60 14.68 2.55 -1.95
N TYR A 61 14.26 1.69 -1.03
CA TYR A 61 13.31 0.64 -1.31
C TYR A 61 11.91 1.18 -1.60
N PHE A 62 11.51 2.30 -1.00
CA PHE A 62 10.25 2.97 -1.32
C PHE A 62 10.23 3.49 -2.76
N PHE A 63 11.31 4.10 -3.25
CA PHE A 63 11.39 4.55 -4.65
C PHE A 63 11.32 3.36 -5.61
N TYR A 64 12.05 2.29 -5.31
CA TYR A 64 11.98 1.05 -6.08
C TYR A 64 10.56 0.47 -6.09
N ALA A 65 9.92 0.33 -4.94
CA ALA A 65 8.56 -0.20 -4.83
C ALA A 65 7.53 0.68 -5.54
N ALA A 66 7.67 2.00 -5.49
CA ALA A 66 6.81 2.95 -6.19
C ALA A 66 6.94 2.82 -7.71
N ALA A 67 8.17 2.72 -8.23
CA ALA A 67 8.41 2.50 -9.66
C ALA A 67 7.81 1.17 -10.13
N ASN A 68 8.01 0.09 -9.37
CA ASN A 68 7.42 -1.21 -9.65
C ASN A 68 5.89 -1.16 -9.66
N HIS A 69 5.29 -0.51 -8.67
CA HIS A 69 3.85 -0.34 -8.62
C HIS A 69 3.32 0.44 -9.82
N PHE A 70 4.01 1.51 -10.20
CA PHE A 70 3.62 2.31 -11.36
C PHE A 70 3.63 1.46 -12.64
N VAL A 71 4.74 0.77 -12.91
CA VAL A 71 4.89 -0.09 -14.10
C VAL A 71 3.85 -1.23 -14.10
N TYR A 72 3.64 -1.89 -12.97
CA TYR A 72 2.67 -2.96 -12.86
C TYR A 72 1.24 -2.49 -13.14
N PHE A 73 0.80 -1.39 -12.51
CA PHE A 73 -0.55 -0.87 -12.69
C PHE A 73 -0.78 -0.33 -14.10
N TYR A 74 0.19 0.39 -14.66
CA TYR A 74 0.08 0.90 -16.04
C TYR A 74 0.09 -0.23 -17.06
N GLY A 75 1.00 -1.20 -16.89
CA GLY A 75 1.07 -2.39 -17.74
C GLY A 75 -0.20 -3.22 -17.66
N TYR A 76 -0.69 -3.49 -16.45
CA TYR A 76 -1.93 -4.23 -16.24
C TYR A 76 -3.13 -3.53 -16.86
N GLY A 77 -3.24 -2.20 -16.69
CA GLY A 77 -4.29 -1.40 -17.32
C GLY A 77 -4.24 -1.47 -18.86
N TYR A 78 -3.05 -1.31 -19.44
CA TYR A 78 -2.83 -1.37 -20.89
C TYR A 78 -3.21 -2.74 -21.46
N PHE A 79 -2.62 -3.81 -20.93
CA PHE A 79 -2.88 -5.17 -21.42
C PHE A 79 -4.33 -5.60 -21.17
N LYS A 80 -4.95 -5.16 -20.08
CA LYS A 80 -6.36 -5.47 -19.79
C LYS A 80 -7.25 -4.86 -20.87
N ARG A 81 -6.99 -3.60 -21.24
CA ARG A 81 -7.74 -2.91 -22.29
C ARG A 81 -7.56 -3.57 -23.64
N LEU A 82 -6.32 -3.93 -24.01
CA LEU A 82 -6.01 -4.66 -25.24
C LEU A 82 -6.72 -6.02 -25.29
N TYR A 83 -6.70 -6.78 -24.19
CA TYR A 83 -7.38 -8.08 -24.11
C TYR A 83 -8.91 -7.95 -24.29
N LEU A 84 -9.51 -6.95 -23.64
CA LEU A 84 -10.96 -6.70 -23.76
C LEU A 84 -11.34 -6.27 -25.18
N GLU A 85 -10.50 -5.47 -25.85
CA GLU A 85 -10.69 -5.07 -27.26
C GLU A 85 -10.58 -6.27 -28.21
N MET A 86 -9.59 -7.15 -28.02
CA MET A 86 -9.41 -8.34 -28.86
C MET A 86 -10.51 -9.39 -28.69
N THR A 87 -11.06 -9.52 -27.48
CA THR A 87 -12.03 -10.58 -27.15
C THR A 87 -13.49 -10.12 -27.16
N GLY A 88 -13.75 -8.81 -27.29
CA GLY A 88 -15.10 -8.22 -27.25
C GLY A 88 -15.88 -8.51 -25.96
N SER A 89 -15.22 -9.02 -24.92
CA SER A 89 -15.84 -9.55 -23.71
C SER A 89 -15.85 -8.50 -22.59
N LYS A 90 -16.95 -8.38 -21.83
CA LYS A 90 -17.08 -7.41 -20.73
C LYS A 90 -16.33 -7.83 -19.44
N PRO A 91 -16.40 -9.09 -18.97
CA PRO A 91 -15.59 -9.55 -17.85
C PRO A 91 -14.34 -10.32 -18.32
N ILE A 92 -13.20 -10.05 -17.68
CA ILE A 92 -12.00 -10.88 -17.85
C ILE A 92 -12.20 -12.17 -17.03
N GLY A 93 -11.98 -13.33 -17.64
CA GLY A 93 -12.02 -14.61 -16.91
C GLY A 93 -10.83 -14.75 -15.95
N THR A 94 -10.98 -15.50 -14.87
CA THR A 94 -9.94 -15.68 -13.83
C THR A 94 -8.60 -16.15 -14.40
N LYS A 95 -8.62 -17.06 -15.39
CA LYS A 95 -7.41 -17.57 -16.05
C LYS A 95 -6.71 -16.48 -16.88
N ALA A 96 -7.46 -15.70 -17.65
CA ALA A 96 -6.90 -14.61 -18.44
C ALA A 96 -6.34 -13.50 -17.54
N ASN A 97 -7.00 -13.21 -16.43
CA ASN A 97 -6.52 -12.25 -15.43
C ASN A 97 -5.18 -12.70 -14.83
N LEU A 98 -5.04 -13.99 -14.53
CA LEU A 98 -3.80 -14.56 -13.99
C LEU A 98 -2.64 -14.46 -14.99
N VAL A 99 -2.90 -14.76 -16.27
CA VAL A 99 -1.89 -14.63 -17.34
C VAL A 99 -1.46 -13.18 -17.51
N LEU A 100 -2.42 -12.24 -17.48
CA LEU A 100 -2.15 -10.81 -17.57
C LEU A 100 -1.27 -10.34 -16.41
N ALA A 101 -1.64 -10.71 -15.18
CA ALA A 101 -0.91 -10.38 -13.97
C ALA A 101 0.51 -10.97 -13.97
N ALA A 102 0.67 -12.21 -14.47
CA ALA A 102 1.97 -12.85 -14.61
C ALA A 102 2.85 -12.14 -15.65
N ALA A 103 2.29 -11.77 -16.81
CA ALA A 103 3.01 -11.06 -17.87
C ALA A 103 3.47 -9.67 -17.40
N THR A 104 2.61 -8.92 -16.70
CA THR A 104 2.98 -7.60 -16.16
C THR A 104 3.91 -7.71 -14.96
N GLY A 105 3.76 -8.77 -14.15
CA GLY A 105 4.66 -9.08 -13.04
C GLY A 105 6.08 -9.44 -13.50
N ALA A 106 6.22 -10.11 -14.65
CA ALA A 106 7.53 -10.39 -15.25
C ALA A 106 8.23 -9.10 -15.70
N CYS A 107 7.49 -8.10 -16.22
CA CYS A 107 8.07 -6.81 -16.60
C CYS A 107 8.63 -6.02 -15.41
N THR A 108 8.03 -6.13 -14.23
CA THR A 108 8.56 -5.53 -12.99
C THR A 108 9.82 -6.21 -12.47
N ALA A 109 10.03 -7.51 -12.75
CA ALA A 109 11.22 -8.25 -12.30
C ALA A 109 12.52 -7.88 -13.05
N VAL A 110 12.43 -7.06 -14.10
CA VAL A 110 13.57 -6.64 -14.92
C VAL A 110 14.12 -5.26 -14.48
N MET A 111 13.43 -4.55 -13.59
CA MET A 111 13.88 -3.31 -12.94
C MET A 111 14.64 -3.58 -11.65
#